data_AF-A0A3T0QID0-F1
#
_entry.id   AF-A0A3T0QID0-F1
#
_cell.length_a   1.000
_cell.length_b   1.000
_cell.length_c   1.000
_cell.angle_alpha   90.00
_cell.angle_beta   90.00
_cell.angle_gamma   90.00
#
_symmetry.space_group_name_H-M   'P 1'
#
loop_
_entity.id
_entity.type
_entity.pdbx_description
1 polymer ?
#
loop_
_entity_poly.entity_id
_entity_poly.type
_entity_poly.pdbx_seq_one_letter_code
_entity_poly.pdbx_strand_id
1 'polypeptide(L)'
;MPGFCKFFRLCSERQRELAEHWINFQTMRGGKLNVPEVKPLVQVNDLSKTDLEKIVVIALETEKTVEQYLRELHKIARSKEDIATSEYIEKKLILPQLHVIKMMANHVNGLRVSGNEYLYDRTTMLPLAKKLRCEIIRREENECYEKTCDKHFHPHTSAGIAAFIYPF
;
A
#
# COMPACT_ATOMS: atom_id res chain seq x y z
N MET A 1 3.68 -21.09 0.63
CA MET A 1 4.32 -20.04 1.46
C MET A 1 3.24 -19.14 2.03
N PRO A 2 2.69 -19.47 3.23
CA PRO A 2 1.52 -18.77 3.75
C PRO A 2 1.78 -17.32 4.21
N GLY A 3 3.03 -16.92 4.49
CA GLY A 3 3.35 -15.56 4.92
C GLY A 3 3.17 -14.55 3.79
N PHE A 4 3.88 -14.73 2.68
CA PHE A 4 3.79 -13.89 1.49
C PHE A 4 2.38 -13.87 0.89
N CYS A 5 1.67 -15.01 0.84
CA CYS A 5 0.28 -15.02 0.37
C CYS A 5 -0.62 -14.08 1.20
N LYS A 6 -0.49 -14.09 2.53
CA LYS A 6 -1.25 -13.18 3.40
C LYS A 6 -0.81 -11.73 3.23
N PHE A 7 0.49 -11.51 3.11
CA PHE A 7 1.04 -10.18 2.90
C PHE A 7 0.56 -9.53 1.59
N PHE A 8 0.63 -10.24 0.46
CA PHE A 8 0.12 -9.73 -0.81
C PHE A 8 -1.39 -9.48 -0.79
N ARG A 9 -2.16 -10.32 -0.07
CA ARG A 9 -3.58 -10.06 0.13
C ARG A 9 -3.83 -8.75 0.88
N LEU A 10 -3.07 -8.48 1.96
CA LEU A 10 -3.15 -7.21 2.69
C LEU A 10 -2.77 -6.01 1.81
N CYS A 11 -1.74 -6.14 0.96
CA CYS A 11 -1.39 -5.10 -0.01
C CYS A 11 -2.52 -4.84 -1.01
N SER A 12 -3.18 -5.89 -1.50
CA SER A 12 -4.34 -5.79 -2.40
C SER A 12 -5.53 -5.11 -1.71
N GLU A 13 -5.82 -5.45 -0.46
CA GLU A 13 -6.89 -4.83 0.34
C GLU A 13 -6.62 -3.33 0.53
N ARG A 14 -5.42 -2.95 0.98
CA ARG A 14 -4.97 -1.55 1.09
C ARG A 14 -5.13 -0.78 -0.22
N GLN A 15 -4.73 -1.37 -1.35
CA GLN A 15 -4.81 -0.68 -2.64
C GLN A 15 -6.26 -0.42 -3.07
N ARG A 16 -7.18 -1.33 -2.72
CA ARG A 16 -8.61 -1.14 -2.94
C ARG A 16 -9.15 0.01 -2.08
N GLU A 17 -8.79 0.07 -0.80
CA GLU A 17 -9.17 1.18 0.09
C GLU A 17 -8.66 2.53 -0.45
N LEU A 18 -7.41 2.59 -0.90
CA LEU A 18 -6.85 3.79 -1.54
C LEU A 18 -7.63 4.20 -2.80
N ALA A 19 -8.05 3.24 -3.61
CA ALA A 19 -8.87 3.50 -4.79
C ALA A 19 -10.26 4.04 -4.40
N GLU A 20 -10.90 3.48 -3.37
CA GLU A 20 -12.18 3.96 -2.84
C GLU A 20 -12.06 5.38 -2.30
N HIS A 21 -11.01 5.69 -1.53
CA HIS A 21 -10.73 7.04 -1.06
C HIS A 21 -10.53 8.02 -2.22
N TRP A 22 -9.82 7.63 -3.27
CA TRP A 22 -9.64 8.47 -4.45
C TRP A 22 -10.96 8.72 -5.20
N ILE A 23 -11.79 7.68 -5.35
CA ILE A 23 -13.11 7.80 -5.97
C ILE A 23 -14.00 8.75 -5.18
N ASN A 24 -14.03 8.62 -3.85
CA ASN A 24 -14.79 9.50 -2.97
C ASN A 24 -14.31 10.95 -3.05
N PHE A 25 -13.00 11.17 -3.08
CA PHE A 25 -12.43 12.51 -3.26
C PHE A 25 -12.84 13.13 -4.61
N GLN A 26 -12.80 12.34 -5.68
CA GLN A 26 -13.19 12.78 -7.02
C GLN A 26 -14.69 13.12 -7.10
N THR A 27 -15.57 12.28 -6.54
CA THR A 27 -17.02 12.52 -6.54
C THR A 27 -17.43 13.69 -5.64
N MET A 28 -16.79 13.83 -4.47
CA MET A 28 -16.97 14.97 -3.56
C MET A 28 -16.70 16.30 -4.25
N ARG A 29 -15.68 16.35 -5.11
CA ARG A 29 -15.30 17.54 -5.90
C ARG A 29 -16.21 17.79 -7.11
N GLY A 30 -17.24 16.95 -7.34
CA GLY A 30 -18.14 17.01 -8.50
C GLY A 30 -17.57 16.38 -9.77
N GLY A 31 -16.45 15.66 -9.67
CA GLY A 31 -15.83 14.94 -10.77
C GLY A 31 -16.63 13.71 -11.16
N LYS A 32 -16.54 13.31 -12.43
CA LYS A 32 -17.12 12.07 -12.94
C LYS A 32 -16.05 10.98 -12.97
N LEU A 33 -16.39 9.78 -12.52
CA LEU A 33 -15.53 8.61 -12.60
C LEU A 33 -15.86 7.80 -13.85
N ASN A 34 -14.85 7.47 -14.64
CA ASN A 34 -14.93 6.45 -15.67
C ASN A 34 -14.03 5.29 -15.25
N VAL A 35 -14.58 4.09 -15.14
CA VAL A 35 -13.84 2.88 -14.72
C VAL A 35 -13.56 2.04 -15.97
N PRO A 36 -12.36 2.13 -16.57
CA PRO A 36 -12.00 1.28 -17.68
C PRO A 36 -11.73 -0.16 -17.21
N GLU A 37 -11.54 -1.05 -18.18
CA GLU A 37 -11.06 -2.41 -17.94
C GLU A 37 -9.74 -2.41 -17.14
N VAL A 38 -9.68 -3.22 -16.08
CA VAL A 38 -8.48 -3.37 -15.25
C VAL A 38 -7.47 -4.27 -15.96
N LYS A 39 -6.40 -3.66 -16.45
CA LYS A 39 -5.29 -4.38 -17.09
C LYS A 39 -4.13 -4.55 -16.11
N PRO A 40 -3.37 -5.66 -16.19
CA PRO A 40 -2.19 -5.84 -15.37
C PRO A 40 -1.14 -4.78 -15.73
N LEU A 41 -0.56 -4.14 -14.71
CA LEU A 41 0.48 -3.12 -14.89
C LEU A 41 1.80 -3.70 -15.41
N VAL A 42 2.09 -4.95 -15.05
CA VAL A 42 3.24 -5.71 -15.51
C VAL A 42 2.75 -7.02 -16.09
N GLN A 43 3.23 -7.39 -17.28
CA GLN A 43 2.92 -8.71 -17.87
C GLN A 43 3.62 -9.79 -17.07
N VAL A 44 2.87 -10.51 -16.25
CA VAL A 44 3.42 -11.59 -15.43
C VAL A 44 3.24 -12.91 -16.18
N ASN A 45 4.21 -13.26 -17.01
CA ASN A 45 4.27 -14.58 -17.62
C ASN A 45 4.49 -15.64 -16.53
N ASP A 46 3.82 -16.80 -16.64
CA ASP A 46 3.97 -18.00 -15.80
C ASP A 46 4.51 -17.75 -14.37
N LEU A 47 3.72 -17.03 -13.56
CA LEU A 47 3.95 -16.85 -12.12
C LEU A 47 4.22 -18.17 -11.38
N SER A 48 3.68 -19.28 -11.88
CA SER A 48 3.84 -20.61 -11.30
C SER A 48 5.25 -21.19 -11.42
N LYS A 49 6.10 -20.67 -12.33
CA LYS A 49 7.46 -21.16 -12.58
C LYS A 49 8.54 -20.18 -12.09
N THR A 50 8.15 -19.09 -11.47
CA THR A 50 9.04 -17.98 -11.15
C THR A 50 9.47 -18.02 -9.68
N ASP A 51 10.76 -17.83 -9.41
CA ASP A 51 11.32 -17.77 -8.05
C ASP A 51 10.66 -16.66 -7.22
N LEU A 52 10.52 -16.86 -5.90
CA LEU A 52 9.84 -15.90 -5.05
C LEU A 52 10.55 -14.54 -5.05
N GLU A 53 11.88 -14.54 -5.07
CA GLU A 53 12.65 -13.30 -5.18
C GLU A 53 12.20 -12.47 -6.40
N LYS A 54 12.04 -13.10 -7.56
CA LYS A 54 11.60 -12.44 -8.79
C LYS A 54 10.17 -11.90 -8.64
N ILE A 55 9.27 -12.64 -8.00
CA ILE A 55 7.89 -12.19 -7.73
C ILE A 55 7.90 -10.93 -6.85
N VAL A 56 8.72 -10.90 -5.78
CA VAL A 56 8.81 -9.72 -4.90
C VAL A 56 9.46 -8.53 -5.61
N VAL A 57 10.42 -8.77 -6.51
CA VAL A 57 11.00 -7.70 -7.37
C VAL A 57 9.95 -7.11 -8.30
N ILE A 58 9.14 -7.94 -8.97
CA ILE A 58 8.03 -7.49 -9.82
C ILE A 58 7.01 -6.68 -9.01
N ALA A 59 6.69 -7.13 -7.80
CA ALA A 59 5.83 -6.37 -6.89
C ALA A 59 6.42 -5.01 -6.55
N LEU A 60 7.72 -4.95 -6.20
CA LEU A 60 8.41 -3.69 -5.92
C LEU A 60 8.41 -2.73 -7.13
N GLU A 61 8.61 -3.24 -8.35
CA GLU A 61 8.51 -2.45 -9.58
C GLU A 61 7.10 -1.91 -9.78
N THR A 62 6.09 -2.74 -9.57
CA THR A 62 4.68 -2.34 -9.67
C THR A 62 4.35 -1.19 -8.69
N GLU A 63 4.78 -1.30 -7.43
CA GLU A 63 4.58 -0.25 -6.43
C GLU A 63 5.31 1.06 -6.79
N LYS A 64 6.48 0.97 -7.42
CA LYS A 64 7.21 2.16 -7.93
C LYS A 64 6.48 2.80 -9.11
N THR A 65 5.93 2.00 -10.03
CA THR A 65 5.13 2.52 -11.15
C THR A 65 3.88 3.24 -10.65
N VAL A 66 3.19 2.69 -9.65
CA VAL A 66 2.05 3.37 -9.00
C VAL A 66 2.48 4.71 -8.39
N GLU A 67 3.63 4.74 -7.73
CA GLU A 67 4.18 5.97 -7.15
C GLU A 67 4.53 7.02 -8.21
N GLN A 68 5.05 6.60 -9.36
CA GLN A 68 5.28 7.49 -10.51
C GLN A 68 3.97 8.09 -11.02
N TYR A 69 2.90 7.30 -11.17
CA TYR A 69 1.58 7.83 -11.55
C TYR A 69 1.04 8.84 -10.53
N LEU A 70 1.26 8.62 -9.23
CA LEU A 70 0.89 9.59 -8.19
C LEU A 70 1.70 10.89 -8.29
N ARG A 71 3.01 10.83 -8.59
CA ARG A 71 3.82 12.02 -8.83
C ARG A 71 3.37 12.79 -10.06
N GLU A 72 3.02 12.09 -11.14
CA GLU A 72 2.48 12.72 -12.36
C GLU A 72 1.16 13.43 -12.08
N LEU A 73 0.26 12.78 -11.35
CA LEU A 73 -1.00 13.36 -10.91
C LEU A 73 -0.77 14.60 -10.02
N HIS A 74 0.17 14.53 -9.08
CA HIS A 74 0.56 15.67 -8.25
C HIS A 74 1.12 16.83 -9.07
N LYS A 75 1.95 16.56 -10.07
CA LYS A 75 2.49 17.57 -10.99
C LYS A 75 1.37 18.28 -11.76
N ILE A 76 0.35 17.54 -12.21
CA ILE A 76 -0.83 18.11 -12.86
C ILE A 76 -1.60 19.01 -11.87
N ALA A 77 -1.90 18.52 -10.67
CA ALA A 77 -2.60 19.30 -9.65
C ALA A 77 -1.86 20.61 -9.31
N ARG A 78 -0.54 20.53 -9.16
CA ARG A 78 0.32 21.70 -8.91
C ARG A 78 0.33 22.67 -10.09
N SER A 79 0.37 22.19 -11.33
CA SER A 79 0.31 23.04 -12.53
C SER A 79 -1.02 23.80 -12.69
N LYS A 80 -2.08 23.28 -12.08
CA LYS A 80 -3.42 23.88 -12.07
C LYS A 80 -3.69 24.68 -10.80
N GLU A 81 -2.69 24.83 -9.93
CA GLU A 81 -2.78 25.52 -8.64
C GLU A 81 -3.90 24.94 -7.74
N ASP A 82 -4.19 23.64 -7.89
CA ASP A 82 -5.19 22.95 -7.10
C ASP A 82 -4.59 22.51 -5.76
N ILE A 83 -4.67 23.41 -4.79
CA ILE A 83 -4.09 23.24 -3.44
C ILE A 83 -4.70 22.01 -2.75
N ALA A 84 -6.02 21.87 -2.79
CA ALA A 84 -6.73 20.79 -2.09
C ALA A 84 -6.39 19.40 -2.65
N THR A 85 -6.31 19.26 -3.97
CA THR A 85 -5.91 17.99 -4.60
C THR A 85 -4.44 17.68 -4.34
N SER A 86 -3.57 18.69 -4.38
CA SER A 86 -2.13 18.52 -4.11
C SER A 86 -1.89 18.03 -2.67
N GLU A 87 -2.52 18.67 -1.69
CA GLU A 87 -2.44 18.28 -0.28
C GLU A 87 -2.98 16.87 -0.05
N TYR A 88 -4.12 16.54 -0.67
CA TYR A 88 -4.72 15.22 -0.55
C TYR A 88 -3.78 14.12 -1.08
N ILE A 89 -3.18 14.32 -2.26
CA ILE A 89 -2.24 13.36 -2.85
C ILE A 89 -1.02 13.18 -1.96
N GLU A 90 -0.41 14.27 -1.49
CA GLU A 90 0.78 14.23 -0.63
C GLU A 90 0.52 13.46 0.65
N LYS A 91 -0.56 13.81 1.36
CA LYS A 91 -0.86 13.23 2.68
C LYS A 91 -1.42 11.83 2.55
N LYS A 92 -2.46 11.62 1.73
CA LYS A 92 -3.27 10.39 1.76
C LYS A 92 -2.79 9.31 0.79
N LEU A 93 -2.06 9.66 -0.27
CA LEU A 93 -1.65 8.68 -1.29
C LEU A 93 -0.14 8.43 -1.30
N ILE A 94 0.68 9.49 -1.44
CA ILE A 94 2.13 9.36 -1.62
C ILE A 94 2.81 8.82 -0.36
N LEU A 95 2.51 9.35 0.83
CA LEU A 95 3.15 8.92 2.07
C LEU A 95 2.95 7.42 2.36
N PRO A 96 1.72 6.87 2.36
CA PRO A 96 1.52 5.42 2.49
C PRO A 96 2.29 4.61 1.45
N GLN A 97 2.35 5.10 0.20
CA GLN A 97 3.03 4.42 -0.89
C GLN A 97 4.54 4.27 -0.66
N LEU A 98 5.19 5.33 -0.18
CA LEU A 98 6.62 5.30 0.15
C LEU A 98 6.95 4.28 1.26
N HIS A 99 6.05 4.13 2.24
CA HIS A 99 6.23 3.14 3.30
C HIS A 99 6.15 1.69 2.76
N VAL A 100 5.21 1.41 1.84
CA VAL A 100 5.12 0.10 1.18
C VAL A 100 6.35 -0.19 0.33
N ILE A 101 6.80 0.78 -0.48
CA ILE A 101 8.02 0.62 -1.30
C ILE A 101 9.23 0.30 -0.43
N LYS A 102 9.40 1.00 0.70
CA LYS A 102 10.50 0.73 1.64
C LYS A 102 10.40 -0.69 2.20
N MET A 103 9.21 -1.11 2.60
CA MET A 103 8.98 -2.45 3.14
C MET A 103 9.24 -3.53 2.09
N MET A 104 8.76 -3.36 0.85
CA MET A 104 9.02 -4.26 -0.28
C MET A 104 10.52 -4.36 -0.58
N ALA A 105 11.23 -3.23 -0.63
CA ALA A 105 12.69 -3.22 -0.84
C ALA A 105 13.45 -3.98 0.26
N ASN A 106 13.01 -3.84 1.52
CA ASN A 106 13.58 -4.61 2.63
C ASN A 106 13.33 -6.11 2.48
N HIS A 107 12.17 -6.52 1.96
CA HIS A 107 11.86 -7.93 1.71
C HIS A 107 12.66 -8.52 0.55
N VAL A 108 12.89 -7.76 -0.53
CA VAL A 108 13.81 -8.16 -1.61
C VAL A 108 15.21 -8.43 -1.05
N ASN A 109 15.75 -7.49 -0.27
CA ASN A 109 17.07 -7.64 0.34
C ASN A 109 17.10 -8.79 1.36
N GLY A 110 16.05 -8.94 2.16
CA GLY A 110 15.93 -10.01 3.15
C GLY A 110 15.92 -11.40 2.51
N LEU A 111 15.20 -11.57 1.40
CA LEU A 111 15.21 -12.82 0.64
C LEU A 111 16.60 -13.15 0.11
N ARG A 112 17.27 -12.17 -0.54
CA ARG A 112 18.64 -12.33 -1.07
C ARG A 112 19.65 -12.74 0.00
N VAL A 113 19.58 -12.11 1.18
CA VAL A 113 20.51 -12.41 2.29
C VAL A 113 20.19 -13.76 2.93
N SER A 114 18.91 -14.10 3.07
CA SER A 114 18.50 -15.35 3.71
C SER A 114 18.87 -16.59 2.91
N GLY A 115 18.89 -16.50 1.58
CA GLY A 115 19.16 -17.64 0.67
C GLY A 115 18.15 -18.79 0.75
N ASN A 116 17.16 -18.72 1.65
CA ASN A 116 16.15 -19.74 1.86
C ASN A 116 14.78 -19.09 2.01
N GLU A 117 14.04 -19.10 0.90
CA GLU A 117 12.73 -18.45 0.77
C GLU A 117 11.72 -19.01 1.79
N TYR A 118 11.70 -20.33 2.00
CA TYR A 118 10.75 -20.99 2.91
C TYR A 118 10.98 -20.60 4.36
N LEU A 119 12.26 -20.57 4.78
CA LEU A 119 12.61 -20.18 6.13
C LEU A 119 12.24 -18.70 6.37
N TYR A 120 12.55 -17.82 5.42
CA TYR A 120 12.19 -16.40 5.49
C TYR A 120 10.69 -16.17 5.60
N ASP A 121 9.88 -16.91 4.81
CA ASP A 121 8.42 -16.84 4.86
C ASP A 121 7.87 -17.20 6.25
N ARG A 122 8.42 -18.25 6.87
CA ARG A 122 7.97 -18.73 8.18
C ARG A 122 8.42 -17.84 9.33
N THR A 123 9.68 -17.38 9.33
CA THR A 123 10.28 -16.66 10.46
C THR A 123 9.99 -15.17 10.42
N THR A 124 9.91 -14.57 9.23
CA THR A 124 9.78 -13.11 9.07
C THR A 124 8.40 -12.72 8.54
N MET A 125 7.96 -13.30 7.42
CA MET A 125 6.73 -12.84 6.76
C MET A 125 5.46 -13.24 7.49
N LEU A 126 5.37 -14.48 7.97
CA LEU A 126 4.19 -14.97 8.66
C LEU A 126 3.88 -14.18 9.95
N PRO A 127 4.84 -13.89 10.86
CA PRO A 127 4.56 -13.05 12.02
C PRO A 127 4.29 -11.59 11.62
N LEU A 128 4.98 -11.06 10.60
CA LEU A 128 4.71 -9.71 10.09
C LEU A 128 3.27 -9.59 9.57
N ALA A 129 2.82 -10.50 8.72
CA ALA A 129 1.47 -10.49 8.16
C ALA A 129 0.39 -10.64 9.26
N LYS A 130 0.66 -11.45 10.30
CA LYS A 130 -0.23 -11.53 11.47
C LYS A 130 -0.28 -10.21 12.22
N LYS A 131 0.87 -9.60 12.48
CA LYS A 131 0.96 -8.31 13.19
C LYS A 131 0.23 -7.20 12.42
N LEU A 132 0.49 -7.09 11.11
CA LEU A 132 -0.18 -6.12 10.25
C LEU A 132 -1.70 -6.30 10.28
N ARG A 133 -2.19 -7.53 10.15
CA ARG A 133 -3.63 -7.81 10.21
C ARG A 133 -4.24 -7.45 11.56
N CYS A 134 -3.58 -7.78 12.68
CA CYS A 134 -4.06 -7.42 14.00
C CYS A 134 -4.13 -5.90 14.20
N GLU A 135 -3.14 -5.16 13.69
CA GLU A 135 -3.13 -3.70 13.80
C GLU A 135 -4.18 -3.03 12.89
N ILE A 136 -4.48 -3.59 11.72
CA ILE A 136 -5.60 -3.14 10.87
C ILE A 136 -6.94 -3.33 11.62
N ILE A 137 -7.19 -4.52 12.17
CA ILE A 137 -8.42 -4.81 12.93
C ILE A 137 -8.57 -3.88 14.14
N ARG A 138 -7.48 -3.68 14.90
CA ARG A 138 -7.47 -2.73 16.04
C ARG A 138 -7.86 -1.32 15.62
N ARG A 139 -7.47 -0.91 14.41
CA ARG A 139 -7.86 0.38 13.86
C ARG A 139 -9.32 0.44 13.48
N GLU A 140 -9.85 -0.57 12.80
CA GLU A 140 -11.29 -0.64 12.49
C GLU A 140 -12.14 -0.58 13.77
N GLU A 141 -11.71 -1.28 14.82
CA GLU A 141 -12.34 -1.25 16.15
C GLU A 141 -12.22 0.14 16.81
N ASN A 142 -11.04 0.77 16.74
CA ASN A 142 -10.81 2.11 17.28
C ASN A 142 -11.55 3.21 16.49
N GLU A 143 -11.68 3.11 15.16
CA GLU A 143 -12.48 4.03 14.34
C GLU A 143 -13.97 3.88 14.65
N CYS A 144 -14.43 2.67 14.98
CA CYS A 144 -15.78 2.42 15.49
C CYS A 144 -16.01 3.10 16.85
N TYR A 145 -14.98 3.18 17.70
CA TYR A 145 -15.02 3.88 19.00
C TYR A 145 -14.82 5.41 18.86
N GLU A 146 -13.89 5.88 18.02
CA GLU A 146 -13.56 7.31 17.83
C GLU A 146 -14.64 8.07 17.06
N LYS A 147 -15.57 7.40 16.36
CA LYS A 147 -16.84 8.01 15.93
C LYS A 147 -17.67 8.60 17.09
N THR A 148 -17.28 8.37 18.35
CA THR A 148 -17.86 9.00 19.53
C THR A 148 -17.01 10.10 20.18
N CYS A 149 -15.73 10.31 19.80
CA CYS A 149 -14.86 11.35 20.37
C CYS A 149 -13.69 11.73 19.42
N ASP A 150 -13.69 12.98 18.94
CA ASP A 150 -12.60 13.59 18.15
C ASP A 150 -11.28 13.71 18.95
N LYS A 151 -10.20 13.03 18.51
CA LYS A 151 -8.83 13.37 18.90
C LYS A 151 -7.82 13.16 17.76
N HIS A 152 -6.87 14.10 17.68
CA HIS A 152 -5.72 14.08 16.77
C HIS A 152 -4.74 12.93 17.08
N PHE A 153 -4.38 12.15 16.07
CA PHE A 153 -3.44 11.02 16.18
C PHE A 153 -2.01 11.41 15.74
N HIS A 154 -1.02 11.19 16.61
CA HIS A 154 0.41 11.14 16.24
C HIS A 154 0.91 9.69 16.36
N PRO A 155 1.34 9.01 15.27
CA PRO A 155 1.81 7.64 15.38
C PRO A 155 3.33 7.57 15.57
N HIS A 156 3.77 7.13 16.75
CA HIS A 156 5.08 6.50 16.95
C HIS A 156 4.99 5.02 16.57
N THR A 157 4.97 4.70 15.27
CA THR A 157 4.92 3.30 14.82
C THR A 157 5.99 3.02 13.78
N SER A 158 6.57 1.82 13.80
CA SER A 158 7.59 1.39 12.84
C SER A 158 7.11 1.57 11.40
N ALA A 159 7.98 2.06 10.51
CA ALA A 159 7.66 2.47 9.14
C ALA A 159 6.80 1.47 8.33
N GLY A 160 6.94 0.15 8.54
CA GLY A 160 6.12 -0.85 7.83
C GLY A 160 4.65 -0.88 8.27
N ILE A 161 4.36 -0.58 9.54
CA ILE A 161 2.99 -0.54 10.07
C ILE A 161 2.29 0.74 9.61
N ALA A 162 3.01 1.87 9.58
CA ALA A 162 2.49 3.15 9.08
C ALA A 162 1.97 3.09 7.63
N ALA A 163 2.45 2.13 6.83
CA ALA A 163 2.01 1.93 5.44
C ALA A 163 0.54 1.50 5.28
N PHE A 164 0.05 0.70 6.24
CA PHE A 164 -1.32 0.15 6.27
C PHE A 164 -2.21 0.89 7.27
N ILE A 165 -1.61 1.75 8.08
CA ILE A 165 -2.21 2.40 9.25
C ILE A 165 -1.91 3.90 9.13
N TYR A 166 -1.93 4.44 7.92
CA TYR A 166 -1.87 5.88 7.75
C TYR A 166 -3.27 6.46 8.00
N PRO A 167 -3.44 7.56 8.77
CA PRO A 167 -4.78 8.09 9.04
C PRO A 167 -5.43 8.56 7.75
N PHE A 168 -6.54 7.92 7.35
CA PHE A 168 -7.37 8.32 6.21
C PHE A 168 -8.49 9.26 6.63
#